data_AF-A0A7J6AGJ2-F1
#
_entry.id   AF-A0A7J6AGJ2-F1
#
_cell.length_a   1.000
_cell.length_b   1.000
_cell.length_c   1.000
_cell.angle_alpha   90.00
_cell.angle_beta   90.00
_cell.angle_gamma   90.00
#
_symmetry.space_group_name_H-M   'P 1'
#
loop_
_entity.id
_entity.type
_entity.pdbx_description
1 polymer ?
#
loop_
_entity_poly.entity_id
_entity_poly.type
_entity_poly.pdbx_seq_one_letter_code
_entity_poly.pdbx_strand_id
1 'polypeptide(L)'
;MSAVILLLMVFFGTLPSGGSTGDECPLELLELKERIQKLNYELIIGEWTLMYLRTHHRYRPESKLDNTALPTLPSTGGNLLVHDRDCSELFDRLRPESGFYRIRPDTTLEPFLVYCDMEDGGGWTVVQKRCNGKVDFNRDWEEYKNGFGHFKSRKDEFWLGNDHIHSLLYRGEKVMKIDLMDWNGEKSYAMYDNFKVADEKDKYRLYFGMYSGRAGDALSGGSSMVDQWSASHSGMQFSTKKQDNDRYLQGNCAVENMGGWWYNRCHAANLNGKFYRGGKYTAKHDNGVVWSTWRGFWYSLRHTSMKVRPTAFMDSQGSGAGPNI
;
A
#
# COMPACT_ATOMS: atom_id res chain seq x y z
N MET A 1 -71.57 16.55 4.16
CA MET A 1 -72.05 16.99 5.49
C MET A 1 -70.82 17.17 6.36
N SER A 2 -70.41 18.43 6.54
CA SER A 2 -69.30 18.84 7.42
C SER A 2 -69.88 19.77 8.47
N ALA A 3 -69.57 19.52 9.74
CA ALA A 3 -69.33 20.55 10.76
C ALA A 3 -68.89 19.88 12.07
N VAL A 4 -67.75 20.35 12.57
CA VAL A 4 -67.19 20.12 13.91
C VAL A 4 -67.84 21.10 14.89
N ILE A 5 -67.67 20.82 16.19
CA ILE A 5 -67.58 21.75 17.34
C ILE A 5 -68.66 21.50 18.39
N LEU A 6 -68.22 21.04 19.56
CA LEU A 6 -68.75 21.55 20.83
C LEU A 6 -67.60 21.75 21.83
N LEU A 7 -67.57 22.99 22.31
CA LEU A 7 -66.66 23.59 23.30
C LEU A 7 -67.12 23.27 24.74
N LEU A 8 -66.31 23.75 25.71
CA LEU A 8 -66.62 24.20 27.09
C LEU A 8 -65.95 23.34 28.19
N MET A 9 -65.25 23.85 29.20
CA MET A 9 -64.82 25.19 29.63
C MET A 9 -63.53 25.05 30.47
N VAL A 10 -62.74 26.14 30.52
CA VAL A 10 -61.61 26.33 31.45
C VAL A 10 -62.08 27.11 32.68
N PHE A 11 -61.62 26.73 33.88
CA PHE A 11 -61.53 27.65 35.02
C PHE A 11 -60.21 27.44 35.79
N PHE A 12 -59.53 28.55 36.06
CA PHE A 12 -58.28 28.66 36.80
C PHE A 12 -58.51 28.62 38.32
N GLY A 13 -57.59 27.97 39.04
CA GLY A 13 -57.46 28.04 40.51
C GLY A 13 -55.98 27.92 40.90
N THR A 14 -55.53 28.82 41.77
CA THR A 14 -54.14 29.18 42.08
C THR A 14 -53.39 28.23 43.04
N LEU A 15 -52.06 28.17 42.86
CA LEU A 15 -51.00 27.67 43.76
C LEU A 15 -50.99 28.41 45.13
N PRO A 16 -50.46 27.83 46.24
CA PRO A 16 -49.01 27.56 46.37
C PRO A 16 -48.51 26.36 47.23
N SER A 17 -47.31 25.93 46.83
CA SER A 17 -46.11 25.48 47.57
C SER A 17 -46.14 24.30 48.57
N GLY A 18 -45.33 23.27 48.23
CA GLY A 18 -44.44 22.59 49.19
C GLY A 18 -44.21 21.09 48.95
N GLY A 19 -43.07 20.71 48.37
CA GLY A 19 -42.50 19.35 48.50
C GLY A 19 -41.85 18.73 47.25
N SER A 20 -40.53 18.87 47.13
CA SER A 20 -39.56 18.16 46.25
C SER A 20 -39.71 16.63 46.33
N THR A 21 -39.45 15.80 45.30
CA THR A 21 -38.12 15.50 44.73
C THR A 21 -38.23 14.70 43.42
N GLY A 22 -37.32 14.98 42.47
CA GLY A 22 -36.75 13.94 41.59
C GLY A 22 -36.86 14.14 40.09
N ASP A 23 -36.47 15.29 39.55
CA ASP A 23 -36.13 15.40 38.12
C ASP A 23 -34.89 14.54 37.85
N GLU A 24 -35.09 13.36 37.24
CA GLU A 24 -34.00 12.56 36.66
C GLU A 24 -33.36 13.38 35.52
N CYS A 25 -32.08 13.68 35.70
CA CYS A 25 -31.33 14.56 34.81
C CYS A 25 -31.01 13.84 33.48
N PRO A 26 -31.34 14.43 32.30
CA PRO A 26 -30.98 13.87 30.99
C PRO A 26 -29.48 13.62 30.79
N LEU A 27 -28.64 14.28 31.60
CA LEU A 27 -27.19 14.15 31.58
C LEU A 27 -26.71 12.79 32.14
N GLU A 28 -27.33 12.29 33.21
CA GLU A 28 -26.97 11.01 33.83
C GLU A 28 -27.34 9.82 32.93
N LEU A 29 -28.45 9.94 32.20
CA LEU A 29 -28.87 8.94 31.22
C LEU A 29 -27.91 8.86 30.02
N LEU A 30 -27.29 9.98 29.64
CA LEU A 30 -26.31 10.02 28.55
C LEU A 30 -24.98 9.39 29.00
N GLU A 31 -24.53 9.71 30.21
CA GLU A 31 -23.32 9.12 30.81
C GLU A 31 -23.48 7.59 30.98
N LEU A 32 -24.67 7.14 31.38
CA LEU A 32 -24.97 5.71 31.50
C LEU A 32 -24.92 5.00 30.14
N LYS A 33 -25.43 5.63 29.08
CA LYS A 33 -25.37 5.10 27.71
C LYS A 33 -23.95 4.99 27.19
N GLU A 34 -23.11 5.99 27.43
CA GLU A 34 -21.68 5.95 27.06
C GLU A 34 -20.94 4.85 27.82
N ARG A 35 -21.22 4.66 29.12
CA ARG A 35 -20.65 3.55 29.90
C ARG A 35 -21.07 2.18 29.36
N ILE A 36 -22.34 1.99 29.03
CA ILE A 36 -22.83 0.74 28.42
C ILE A 36 -22.13 0.49 27.08
N GLN A 37 -21.97 1.53 26.26
CA GLN A 37 -21.29 1.40 24.98
C GLN A 37 -19.81 1.02 25.15
N LYS A 38 -19.12 1.63 26.11
CA LYS A 38 -17.73 1.28 26.44
C LYS A 38 -17.59 -0.16 26.91
N LEU A 39 -18.48 -0.62 27.80
CA LEU A 39 -18.49 -2.01 28.27
C LEU A 39 -18.77 -3.00 27.14
N ASN A 40 -19.66 -2.66 26.21
CA ASN A 40 -19.91 -3.48 25.02
C ASN A 40 -18.66 -3.59 24.12
N TYR A 41 -17.91 -2.51 23.94
CA TYR A 41 -16.64 -2.56 23.22
C TYR A 41 -15.60 -3.42 23.93
N GLU A 42 -15.44 -3.27 25.25
CA GLU A 42 -14.51 -4.08 26.04
C GLU A 42 -14.87 -5.58 26.00
N LEU A 43 -16.17 -5.91 26.04
CA LEU A 43 -16.67 -7.28 25.90
C LEU A 43 -16.31 -7.87 24.53
N ILE A 44 -16.59 -7.13 23.43
CA ILE A 44 -16.27 -7.56 22.07
C ILE A 44 -14.76 -7.76 21.90
N ILE A 45 -13.93 -6.85 22.41
CA ILE A 45 -12.46 -6.99 22.37
C ILE A 45 -12.01 -8.23 23.15
N GLY A 46 -12.62 -8.49 24.31
CA GLY A 46 -12.37 -9.70 25.10
C GLY A 46 -12.73 -10.98 24.36
N GLU A 47 -13.88 -11.03 23.70
CA GLU A 47 -14.33 -12.16 22.88
C GLU A 47 -13.39 -12.40 21.68
N TRP A 48 -12.98 -11.34 21.00
CA TRP A 48 -11.98 -11.42 19.92
C TRP A 48 -10.64 -11.94 20.42
N THR A 49 -10.19 -11.47 21.58
CA THR A 49 -8.94 -11.92 22.20
C THR A 49 -9.02 -13.41 22.58
N LEU A 50 -10.13 -13.84 23.16
CA LEU A 50 -10.38 -15.25 23.48
C LEU A 50 -10.46 -16.12 22.22
N MET A 51 -11.14 -15.65 21.17
CA MET A 51 -11.22 -16.33 19.89
C MET A 51 -9.83 -16.46 19.28
N TYR A 52 -9.05 -15.38 19.26
CA TYR A 52 -7.66 -15.38 18.78
C TYR A 52 -6.80 -16.39 19.54
N LEU A 53 -6.81 -16.35 20.88
CA LEU A 53 -6.05 -17.28 21.73
C LEU A 53 -6.48 -18.74 21.54
N ARG A 54 -7.79 -19.00 21.41
CA ARG A 54 -8.34 -20.34 21.16
C ARG A 54 -7.96 -20.88 19.78
N THR A 55 -7.84 -20.01 18.79
CA THR A 55 -7.50 -20.39 17.40
C THR A 55 -5.98 -20.59 17.22
N HIS A 56 -5.15 -19.96 18.06
CA HIS A 56 -3.68 -19.96 17.94
C HIS A 56 -2.97 -20.81 19.01
N HIS A 57 -3.62 -21.86 19.53
CA HIS A 57 -3.13 -22.77 20.59
C HIS A 57 -1.81 -23.55 20.31
N ARG A 58 -1.06 -23.22 19.26
CA ARG A 58 0.27 -23.80 18.98
C ARG A 58 1.41 -22.78 18.94
N TYR A 59 1.26 -21.62 19.56
CA TYR A 59 2.41 -20.77 19.82
C TYR A 59 3.06 -21.14 21.17
N ARG A 60 4.19 -21.86 21.08
CA ARG A 60 5.08 -22.11 22.21
C ARG A 60 6.01 -20.90 22.33
N PRO A 61 6.02 -20.15 23.45
CA PRO A 61 6.94 -19.05 23.60
C PRO A 61 8.36 -19.63 23.78
N GLU A 62 9.28 -19.26 22.90
CA GLU A 62 10.70 -19.43 23.18
C GLU A 62 11.08 -18.53 24.35
N SER A 63 11.35 -19.17 25.49
CA SER A 63 12.02 -18.56 26.61
C SER A 63 13.51 -18.40 26.28
N LYS A 64 13.95 -17.18 26.02
CA LYS A 64 15.17 -16.54 26.55
C LYS A 64 15.36 -15.20 25.83
N LEU A 65 15.04 -14.12 26.54
CA LEU A 65 15.45 -12.78 26.20
C LEU A 65 16.97 -12.72 26.41
N ASP A 66 17.73 -12.84 25.33
CA ASP A 66 19.15 -12.47 25.35
C ASP A 66 19.20 -10.94 25.29
N ASN A 67 19.78 -10.31 26.31
CA ASN A 67 19.84 -8.86 26.50
C ASN A 67 20.84 -8.21 25.53
N THR A 68 20.63 -8.37 24.23
CA THR A 68 21.27 -7.53 23.23
C THR A 68 20.30 -6.40 22.88
N ALA A 69 20.75 -5.18 23.18
CA ALA A 69 20.03 -3.94 22.95
C ALA A 69 19.32 -3.94 21.59
N LEU A 70 18.04 -3.53 21.59
CA LEU A 70 17.35 -3.12 20.37
C LEU A 70 18.29 -2.22 19.56
N PRO A 71 18.47 -2.44 18.25
CA PRO A 71 19.22 -1.51 17.44
C PRO A 71 18.51 -0.15 17.53
N THR A 72 19.18 0.79 18.16
CA THR A 72 18.74 2.18 18.27
C THR A 72 18.75 2.74 16.86
N LEU A 73 17.56 2.83 16.24
CA LEU A 73 17.37 3.55 15.00
C LEU A 73 17.82 5.01 15.22
N PRO A 74 18.44 5.65 14.22
CA PRO A 74 18.94 7.00 14.38
C PRO A 74 17.82 7.91 14.88
N SER A 75 18.08 8.53 16.02
CA SER A 75 17.29 9.60 16.59
C SER A 75 17.17 10.69 15.53
N THR A 76 15.98 10.86 14.97
CA THR A 76 15.59 12.17 14.44
C THR A 76 15.55 13.10 15.64
N GLY A 77 16.67 13.76 15.90
CA GLY A 77 16.78 14.78 16.92
C GLY A 77 15.74 15.87 16.69
N GLY A 78 14.93 16.12 17.72
CA GLY A 78 14.09 17.31 17.84
C GLY A 78 12.75 17.26 17.08
N ASN A 79 11.66 17.16 17.86
CA ASN A 79 10.28 17.52 17.48
C ASN A 79 9.72 16.88 16.20
N LEU A 80 9.38 15.59 16.25
CA LEU A 80 8.98 14.81 15.07
C LEU A 80 7.49 14.95 14.68
N LEU A 81 7.03 16.17 14.41
CA LEU A 81 5.81 16.32 13.62
C LEU A 81 6.15 16.03 12.16
N VAL A 82 5.78 14.85 11.68
CA VAL A 82 5.95 14.46 10.27
C VAL A 82 4.84 15.11 9.45
N HIS A 83 5.21 16.11 8.65
CA HIS A 83 4.30 16.84 7.77
C HIS A 83 4.51 16.52 6.29
N ASP A 84 5.69 16.04 5.91
CA ASP A 84 6.01 15.77 4.49
C ASP A 84 5.13 14.64 3.96
N ARG A 85 4.39 14.92 2.88
CA ARG A 85 3.43 13.97 2.29
C ARG A 85 4.11 12.82 1.58
N ASP A 86 5.25 13.09 0.96
CA ASP A 86 6.06 12.11 0.27
C ASP A 86 7.53 12.54 0.26
N CYS A 87 8.39 11.73 -0.38
CA CYS A 87 9.82 12.02 -0.44
C CYS A 87 10.14 13.28 -1.25
N SER A 88 9.24 13.74 -2.13
CA SER A 88 9.47 14.92 -2.95
C SER A 88 9.41 16.20 -2.12
N GLU A 89 8.44 16.33 -1.22
CA GLU A 89 8.36 17.47 -0.30
C GLU A 89 9.54 17.50 0.67
N LEU A 90 9.93 16.33 1.17
CA LEU A 90 11.11 16.19 1.99
C LEU A 90 12.38 16.63 1.25
N PHE A 91 12.50 16.28 -0.04
CA PHE A 91 13.62 16.66 -0.88
C PHE A 91 13.64 18.17 -1.16
N ASP A 92 12.49 18.77 -1.47
CA ASP A 92 12.39 20.21 -1.71
C ASP A 92 12.75 21.02 -0.45
N ARG A 93 12.38 20.50 0.72
CA ARG A 93 12.62 21.16 2.01
C ARG A 93 14.06 21.02 2.51
N LEU A 94 14.64 19.82 2.45
CA LEU A 94 15.90 19.51 3.13
C LEU A 94 17.02 19.01 2.20
N ARG A 95 16.70 18.57 0.97
CA ARG A 95 17.60 17.84 0.06
C ARG A 95 18.47 16.79 0.79
N PRO A 96 17.86 15.86 1.56
CA PRO A 96 18.63 14.90 2.32
C PRO A 96 19.23 13.82 1.40
N GLU A 97 20.13 13.00 1.94
CA GLU A 97 20.66 11.83 1.24
C GLU A 97 19.60 10.71 1.11
N SER A 98 19.84 9.72 0.24
CA SER A 98 18.96 8.55 0.12
C SER A 98 18.93 7.74 1.42
N GLY A 99 17.73 7.39 1.89
CA GLY A 99 17.58 6.78 3.21
C GLY A 99 16.14 6.46 3.56
N PHE A 100 15.95 5.91 4.77
CA PHE A 100 14.62 5.67 5.30
C PHE A 100 14.13 6.90 6.07
N TYR A 101 12.95 7.39 5.70
CA TYR A 101 12.32 8.56 6.30
C TYR A 101 10.85 8.27 6.61
N ARG A 102 10.29 8.99 7.58
CA ARG A 102 8.84 8.95 7.82
C ARG A 102 8.16 10.00 6.97
N ILE A 103 7.05 9.62 6.35
CA ILE A 103 6.17 10.52 5.59
C ILE A 103 4.74 10.35 6.06
N ARG A 104 3.89 11.33 5.75
CA ARG A 104 2.46 11.33 6.08
C ARG A 104 1.63 11.83 4.88
N PRO A 105 1.27 10.94 3.93
CA PRO A 105 0.54 11.33 2.72
C PRO A 105 -0.85 11.93 3.00
N ASP A 106 -1.51 11.47 4.06
CA ASP A 106 -2.79 11.99 4.54
C ASP A 106 -2.72 12.32 6.04
N THR A 107 -3.21 13.50 6.41
CA THR A 107 -3.31 13.98 7.78
C THR A 107 -4.15 13.10 8.72
N THR A 108 -5.01 12.25 8.17
CA THR A 108 -5.84 11.28 8.91
C THR A 108 -5.12 9.95 9.16
N LEU A 109 -4.03 9.68 8.44
CA LEU A 109 -3.23 8.46 8.57
C LEU A 109 -2.03 8.68 9.51
N GLU A 110 -1.59 7.59 10.13
CA GLU A 110 -0.33 7.56 10.89
C GLU A 110 0.86 7.65 9.93
N PRO A 111 1.92 8.41 10.28
CA PRO A 111 3.14 8.45 9.49
C PRO A 111 3.80 7.06 9.41
N PHE A 112 4.28 6.70 8.22
CA PHE A 112 4.95 5.41 7.99
C PHE A 112 6.33 5.59 7.35
N LEU A 113 7.17 4.56 7.49
CA LEU A 113 8.55 4.57 7.04
C LEU A 113 8.63 4.20 5.55
N VAL A 114 9.34 5.00 4.78
CA VAL A 114 9.60 4.78 3.35
C VAL A 114 11.08 4.93 3.04
N TYR A 115 11.54 4.26 1.98
CA TYR A 115 12.85 4.57 1.42
C TYR A 115 12.72 5.70 0.40
N CYS A 116 13.39 6.82 0.67
CA CYS A 116 13.52 7.91 -0.28
C CYS A 116 14.80 7.74 -1.09
N ASP A 117 14.65 7.63 -2.41
CA ASP A 117 15.75 7.67 -3.37
C ASP A 117 15.96 9.12 -3.83
N MET A 118 17.05 9.70 -3.37
CA MET A 118 17.44 11.08 -3.63
C MET A 118 18.56 11.18 -4.69
N GLU A 119 19.07 10.05 -5.17
CA GLU A 119 20.20 9.97 -6.11
C GLU A 119 19.75 10.08 -7.58
N ASP A 120 18.51 9.70 -7.89
CA ASP A 120 17.94 9.70 -9.25
C ASP A 120 17.12 10.97 -9.55
N GLY A 121 17.77 12.13 -9.43
CA GLY A 121 17.11 13.43 -9.60
C GLY A 121 16.27 13.86 -8.39
N GLY A 122 16.30 13.11 -7.29
CA GLY A 122 15.67 13.53 -6.04
C GLY A 122 14.19 13.15 -5.90
N GLY A 123 13.75 13.01 -4.65
CA GLY A 123 12.33 13.03 -4.29
C GLY A 123 11.52 11.77 -4.61
N TRP A 124 12.16 10.63 -4.88
CA TRP A 124 11.43 9.39 -5.19
C TRP A 124 11.07 8.61 -3.93
N THR A 125 9.80 8.22 -3.79
CA THR A 125 9.34 7.28 -2.76
C THR A 125 9.34 5.87 -3.32
N VAL A 126 10.20 4.98 -2.83
CA VAL A 126 10.28 3.59 -3.29
C VAL A 126 9.19 2.75 -2.65
N VAL A 127 8.39 2.07 -3.47
CA VAL A 127 7.26 1.23 -3.03
C VAL A 127 7.53 -0.26 -3.11
N GLN A 128 8.48 -0.67 -3.96
CA GLN A 128 8.92 -2.06 -4.08
C GLN A 128 10.41 -2.10 -4.39
N LYS A 129 11.12 -3.06 -3.81
CA LYS A 129 12.53 -3.30 -4.14
C LYS A 129 12.89 -4.78 -4.10
N ARG A 130 13.57 -5.26 -5.15
CA ARG A 130 14.21 -6.58 -5.25
C ARG A 130 15.68 -6.41 -5.60
N CYS A 131 16.58 -7.14 -4.95
CA CYS A 131 18.01 -7.04 -5.19
C CYS A 131 18.84 -8.25 -4.77
N ASN A 132 18.31 -9.14 -3.92
CA ASN A 132 19.10 -10.19 -3.29
C ASN A 132 18.33 -11.50 -3.04
N GLY A 133 17.01 -11.54 -3.21
CA GLY A 133 16.17 -12.72 -3.02
C GLY A 133 16.08 -13.23 -1.58
N LYS A 134 16.29 -12.37 -0.58
CA LYS A 134 16.20 -12.75 0.85
C LYS A 134 14.79 -12.68 1.39
N VAL A 135 13.91 -11.91 0.76
CA VAL A 135 12.52 -11.79 1.19
C VAL A 135 11.65 -12.65 0.28
N ASP A 136 10.82 -13.49 0.90
CA ASP A 136 9.79 -14.24 0.18
C ASP A 136 8.63 -13.29 -0.18
N PHE A 137 8.26 -13.26 -1.46
CA PHE A 137 7.14 -12.48 -2.00
C PHE A 137 5.88 -13.33 -2.21
N ASN A 138 5.91 -14.64 -1.90
CA ASN A 138 4.74 -15.51 -1.94
C ASN A 138 3.83 -15.32 -0.71
N ARG A 139 3.31 -14.10 -0.53
CA ARG A 139 2.57 -13.65 0.65
C ARG A 139 1.07 -13.66 0.46
N ASP A 140 0.33 -13.66 1.58
CA ASP A 140 -1.13 -13.58 1.61
C ASP A 140 -1.63 -12.13 1.41
N TRP A 141 -2.95 -11.97 1.24
CA TRP A 141 -3.61 -10.66 1.04
C TRP A 141 -3.25 -9.63 2.12
N GLU A 142 -3.43 -9.99 3.40
CA GLU A 142 -3.15 -9.09 4.53
C GLU A 142 -1.69 -8.63 4.58
N GLU A 143 -0.74 -9.49 4.20
CA GLU A 143 0.67 -9.13 4.15
C GLU A 143 0.95 -8.17 3.00
N TYR A 144 0.37 -8.39 1.81
CA TYR A 144 0.49 -7.45 0.69
C TYR A 144 -0.20 -6.11 0.97
N LYS A 145 -1.31 -6.13 1.71
CA LYS A 145 -2.02 -4.94 2.17
C LYS A 145 -1.18 -4.08 3.11
N ASN A 146 -0.64 -4.70 4.17
CA ASN A 146 0.10 -3.99 5.22
C ASN A 146 1.58 -3.73 4.85
N GLY A 147 2.14 -4.51 3.93
CA GLY A 147 3.55 -4.45 3.56
C GLY A 147 4.40 -5.49 4.30
N PHE A 148 5.56 -5.82 3.71
CA PHE A 148 6.49 -6.80 4.25
C PHE A 148 7.92 -6.57 3.74
N GLY A 149 8.87 -7.24 4.37
CA GLY A 149 10.29 -7.16 4.04
C GLY A 149 11.08 -6.43 5.13
N HIS A 150 12.21 -5.86 4.75
CA HIS A 150 13.11 -5.18 5.68
C HIS A 150 13.27 -3.70 5.30
N PHE A 151 13.28 -2.83 6.31
CA PHE A 151 13.37 -1.38 6.14
C PHE A 151 14.54 -0.79 6.94
N LYS A 152 15.68 -1.50 6.94
CA LYS A 152 16.85 -1.15 7.77
C LYS A 152 18.05 -0.71 6.94
N SER A 153 18.22 -1.29 5.76
CA SER A 153 19.38 -1.07 4.90
C SER A 153 18.99 -0.78 3.46
N ARG A 154 19.84 -0.06 2.74
CA ARG A 154 19.69 0.17 1.28
C ARG A 154 19.67 -1.14 0.47
N LYS A 155 20.19 -2.24 1.03
CA LYS A 155 20.24 -3.57 0.41
C LYS A 155 19.03 -4.45 0.76
N ASP A 156 18.03 -3.90 1.42
CA ASP A 156 16.85 -4.66 1.79
C ASP A 156 15.86 -4.77 0.63
N GLU A 157 15.06 -5.83 0.67
CA GLU A 157 13.92 -6.04 -0.20
C GLU A 157 12.65 -5.83 0.60
N PHE A 158 11.66 -5.23 -0.04
CA PHE A 158 10.38 -4.96 0.59
C PHE A 158 9.28 -4.73 -0.44
N TRP A 159 8.05 -4.91 0.04
CA TRP A 159 6.83 -4.37 -0.52
C TRP A 159 6.26 -3.39 0.50
N LEU A 160 6.03 -2.14 0.11
CA LEU A 160 5.62 -1.10 1.04
C LEU A 160 4.25 -1.38 1.67
N GLY A 161 3.35 -2.05 0.95
CA GLY A 161 1.98 -2.31 1.38
C GLY A 161 0.98 -1.61 0.47
N ASN A 162 -0.08 -2.32 0.05
CA ASN A 162 -1.06 -1.79 -0.88
C ASN A 162 -1.82 -0.58 -0.32
N ASP A 163 -2.10 -0.55 1.00
CA ASP A 163 -2.75 0.60 1.64
C ASP A 163 -1.85 1.85 1.58
N HIS A 164 -0.55 1.67 1.88
CA HIS A 164 0.43 2.74 1.78
C HIS A 164 0.63 3.20 0.33
N ILE A 165 0.69 2.27 -0.62
CA ILE A 165 0.79 2.58 -2.06
C ILE A 165 -0.44 3.34 -2.55
N HIS A 166 -1.65 2.91 -2.19
CA HIS A 166 -2.87 3.63 -2.47
C HIS A 166 -2.82 5.05 -1.90
N SER A 167 -2.45 5.21 -0.62
CA SER A 167 -2.36 6.52 0.03
C SER A 167 -1.37 7.49 -0.63
N LEU A 168 -0.33 6.97 -1.29
CA LEU A 168 0.64 7.77 -2.05
C LEU A 168 0.12 8.19 -3.43
N LEU A 169 -0.70 7.36 -4.06
CA LEU A 169 -1.08 7.49 -5.47
C LEU A 169 -2.48 8.05 -5.70
N TYR A 170 -3.36 8.02 -4.69
CA TYR A 170 -4.76 8.41 -4.91
C TYR A 170 -4.97 9.91 -5.10
N ARG A 171 -4.05 10.76 -4.62
CA ARG A 171 -4.10 12.23 -4.78
C ARG A 171 -3.08 12.74 -5.79
N GLY A 172 -3.57 13.58 -6.69
CA GLY A 172 -2.75 14.25 -7.69
C GLY A 172 -2.24 13.30 -8.77
N GLU A 173 -1.54 13.88 -9.74
CA GLU A 173 -0.92 13.11 -10.81
C GLU A 173 0.45 12.65 -10.37
N LYS A 174 0.64 11.33 -10.28
CA LYS A 174 1.91 10.70 -9.91
C LYS A 174 2.50 9.94 -11.09
N VAL A 175 3.81 9.99 -11.22
CA VAL A 175 4.59 9.19 -12.15
C VAL A 175 5.19 8.01 -11.39
N MET A 176 5.04 6.81 -11.95
CA MET A 176 5.73 5.61 -11.49
C MET A 176 6.95 5.37 -12.38
N LYS A 177 8.14 5.29 -11.77
CA LYS A 177 9.37 4.83 -12.43
C LYS A 177 9.72 3.44 -11.93
N ILE A 178 10.02 2.56 -12.86
CA ILE A 178 10.42 1.17 -12.62
C ILE A 178 11.83 1.01 -13.15
N ASP A 179 12.79 0.85 -12.24
CA ASP A 179 14.19 0.57 -12.58
C ASP A 179 14.45 -0.93 -12.60
N LEU A 180 15.13 -1.39 -13.64
CA LEU A 180 15.42 -2.79 -13.89
C LEU A 180 16.93 -2.98 -14.11
N MET A 181 17.48 -4.08 -13.57
CA MET A 181 18.85 -4.49 -13.87
C MET A 181 18.92 -6.00 -14.08
N ASP A 182 19.69 -6.40 -15.08
CA ASP A 182 19.96 -7.80 -15.36
C ASP A 182 21.21 -8.31 -14.60
N TRP A 183 21.60 -9.56 -14.85
CA TRP A 183 22.77 -10.16 -14.20
C TRP A 183 24.11 -9.73 -14.78
N ASN A 184 24.12 -9.16 -15.98
CA ASN A 184 25.30 -8.58 -16.63
C ASN A 184 25.54 -7.12 -16.20
N GLY A 185 24.62 -6.52 -15.44
CA GLY A 185 24.70 -5.14 -14.98
C GLY A 185 24.10 -4.13 -15.96
N GLU A 186 23.50 -4.59 -17.06
CA GLU A 186 22.73 -3.73 -17.95
C GLU A 186 21.48 -3.22 -17.22
N LYS A 187 21.21 -1.93 -17.37
CA LYS A 187 20.08 -1.24 -16.74
C LYS A 187 19.06 -0.83 -17.79
N SER A 188 17.80 -0.93 -17.44
CA SER A 188 16.71 -0.36 -18.22
C SER A 188 15.66 0.23 -17.27
N TYR A 189 14.74 1.02 -17.81
CA TYR A 189 13.67 1.60 -17.02
C TYR A 189 12.38 1.73 -17.82
N ALA A 190 11.26 1.75 -17.10
CA ALA A 190 9.93 2.07 -17.60
C ALA A 190 9.32 3.16 -16.72
N MET A 191 8.63 4.10 -17.33
CA MET A 191 7.92 5.18 -16.66
C MET A 191 6.48 5.21 -17.16
N TYR A 192 5.56 5.41 -16.22
CA TYR A 192 4.13 5.50 -16.49
C TYR A 192 3.58 6.74 -15.79
N ASP A 193 2.91 7.60 -16.56
CA ASP A 193 2.20 8.74 -15.99
C ASP A 193 0.86 8.32 -15.36
N ASN A 194 0.25 9.23 -14.60
CA ASN A 194 -1.07 9.09 -14.00
C ASN A 194 -1.28 7.71 -13.33
N PHE A 195 -0.24 7.20 -12.68
CA PHE A 195 -0.22 5.86 -12.10
C PHE A 195 -1.07 5.86 -10.83
N LYS A 196 -2.06 4.98 -10.75
CA LYS A 196 -3.06 4.93 -9.68
C LYS A 196 -3.29 3.50 -9.23
N VAL A 197 -3.45 3.35 -7.92
CA VAL A 197 -3.89 2.11 -7.29
C VAL A 197 -5.16 2.45 -6.52
N ALA A 198 -6.25 1.74 -6.82
CA ALA A 198 -7.54 1.94 -6.13
C ALA A 198 -7.47 1.49 -4.66
N ASP A 199 -8.56 1.69 -3.92
CA ASP A 199 -8.66 1.24 -2.54
C ASP A 199 -8.87 -0.28 -2.44
N GLU A 200 -8.93 -0.80 -1.21
CA GLU A 200 -9.19 -2.22 -0.97
C GLU A 200 -10.57 -2.66 -1.46
N LYS A 201 -11.57 -1.76 -1.48
CA LYS A 201 -12.93 -2.08 -1.93
C LYS A 201 -12.95 -2.46 -3.42
N ASP A 202 -12.14 -1.77 -4.24
CA ASP A 202 -11.87 -2.17 -5.63
C ASP A 202 -10.58 -3.01 -5.77
N LYS A 203 -10.18 -3.72 -4.70
CA LYS A 203 -9.11 -4.71 -4.72
C LYS A 203 -7.77 -4.16 -5.23
N TYR A 204 -7.45 -2.92 -4.88
CA TYR A 204 -6.22 -2.24 -5.28
C TYR A 204 -6.01 -2.22 -6.79
N ARG A 205 -7.07 -2.06 -7.58
CA ARG A 205 -7.01 -2.07 -9.03
C ARG A 205 -5.98 -1.07 -9.58
N LEU A 206 -5.17 -1.53 -10.51
CA LEU A 206 -4.13 -0.72 -11.14
C LEU A 206 -4.66 0.07 -12.33
N TYR A 207 -4.28 1.34 -12.44
CA TYR A 207 -4.42 2.15 -13.64
C TYR A 207 -3.14 2.94 -13.89
N PHE A 208 -2.87 3.24 -15.14
CA PHE A 208 -1.76 4.11 -15.54
C PHE A 208 -2.06 4.68 -16.92
N GLY A 209 -1.42 5.79 -17.27
CA GLY A 209 -1.55 6.42 -18.57
C GLY A 209 -0.39 6.06 -19.51
N MET A 210 0.26 7.07 -20.08
CA MET A 210 1.25 6.88 -21.14
C MET A 210 2.55 6.28 -20.62
N TYR A 211 3.08 5.35 -21.42
CA TYR A 211 4.39 4.76 -21.23
C TYR A 211 5.51 5.63 -21.81
N SER A 212 6.65 5.67 -21.12
CA SER A 212 7.93 6.10 -21.66
C SER A 212 9.08 5.25 -21.06
N GLY A 213 10.22 5.18 -21.75
CA GLY A 213 11.40 4.48 -21.25
C GLY A 213 12.02 3.52 -22.25
N ARG A 214 12.96 2.71 -21.77
CA ARG A 214 13.82 1.84 -22.58
C ARG A 214 13.58 0.35 -22.36
N ALA A 215 12.73 -0.02 -21.39
CA ALA A 215 12.44 -1.42 -21.07
C ALA A 215 11.32 -2.04 -21.93
N GLY A 216 10.68 -1.25 -22.81
CA GLY A 216 9.42 -1.60 -23.45
C GLY A 216 8.22 -1.59 -22.47
N ASP A 217 7.02 -1.47 -23.03
CA ASP A 217 5.77 -1.37 -22.28
C ASP A 217 5.19 -2.75 -21.95
N ALA A 218 5.76 -3.38 -20.92
CA ALA A 218 5.25 -4.68 -20.46
C ALA A 218 3.96 -4.56 -19.62
N LEU A 219 3.69 -3.42 -18.96
CA LEU A 219 2.45 -3.31 -18.16
C LEU A 219 1.22 -3.23 -19.07
N SER A 220 1.31 -2.61 -20.24
CA SER A 220 0.22 -2.62 -21.22
C SER A 220 0.05 -3.96 -21.94
N GLY A 221 0.94 -4.94 -21.71
CA GLY A 221 0.92 -6.23 -22.42
C GLY A 221 1.70 -6.23 -23.73
N GLY A 222 2.57 -5.25 -23.98
CA GLY A 222 3.40 -5.17 -25.20
C GLY A 222 2.67 -4.62 -26.43
N SER A 223 3.19 -4.94 -27.62
CA SER A 223 2.79 -4.27 -28.88
C SER A 223 1.66 -4.97 -29.64
N SER A 224 1.34 -6.21 -29.31
CA SER A 224 0.30 -7.01 -29.99
C SER A 224 -1.05 -6.82 -29.32
N MET A 225 -2.12 -6.59 -30.10
CA MET A 225 -3.48 -6.47 -29.55
C MET A 225 -3.91 -7.70 -28.75
N VAL A 226 -3.46 -8.89 -29.15
CA VAL A 226 -3.77 -10.14 -28.45
C VAL A 226 -3.12 -10.13 -27.06
N ASP A 227 -1.84 -9.76 -27.00
CA ASP A 227 -1.08 -9.73 -25.76
C ASP A 227 -1.59 -8.62 -24.83
N GLN A 228 -1.97 -7.46 -25.39
CA GLN A 228 -2.60 -6.38 -24.62
C GLN A 228 -3.91 -6.84 -23.96
N TRP A 229 -4.76 -7.57 -24.69
CA TRP A 229 -6.01 -8.09 -24.12
C TRP A 229 -5.76 -9.07 -22.97
N SER A 230 -4.81 -10.00 -23.13
CA SER A 230 -4.59 -11.08 -22.15
C SER A 230 -3.61 -10.76 -21.04
N ALA A 231 -2.68 -9.83 -21.25
CA ALA A 231 -1.53 -9.61 -20.37
C ALA A 231 -1.36 -8.15 -19.90
N SER A 232 -2.22 -7.22 -20.35
CA SER A 232 -2.25 -5.87 -19.79
C SER A 232 -2.67 -5.89 -18.33
N HIS A 233 -1.97 -5.12 -17.52
CA HIS A 233 -2.19 -4.96 -16.08
C HIS A 233 -3.10 -3.74 -15.79
N SER A 234 -3.32 -2.87 -16.79
CA SER A 234 -4.22 -1.73 -16.63
C SER A 234 -5.65 -2.19 -16.46
N GLY A 235 -6.32 -1.69 -15.42
CA GLY A 235 -7.64 -2.10 -14.99
C GLY A 235 -7.68 -3.45 -14.26
N MET A 236 -6.55 -4.11 -13.99
CA MET A 236 -6.53 -5.39 -13.28
C MET A 236 -6.58 -5.19 -11.77
N GLN A 237 -7.35 -6.05 -11.10
CA GLN A 237 -7.39 -6.11 -9.64
C GLN A 237 -6.16 -6.86 -9.11
N PHE A 238 -5.74 -6.51 -7.91
CA PHE A 238 -4.64 -7.20 -7.25
C PHE A 238 -5.09 -8.60 -6.85
N SER A 239 -4.22 -9.59 -6.99
CA SER A 239 -4.50 -10.98 -6.65
C SER A 239 -3.36 -11.57 -5.84
N THR A 240 -3.71 -12.46 -4.91
CA THR A 240 -2.76 -13.24 -4.10
C THR A 240 -3.17 -14.70 -4.09
N LYS A 241 -2.31 -15.59 -3.57
CA LYS A 241 -2.55 -17.04 -3.56
C LYS A 241 -3.87 -17.47 -2.88
N LYS A 242 -4.45 -16.65 -2.01
CA LYS A 242 -5.72 -16.91 -1.32
C LYS A 242 -6.88 -16.05 -1.78
N GLN A 243 -6.62 -15.03 -2.60
CA GLN A 243 -7.66 -14.12 -3.08
C GLN A 243 -7.43 -13.85 -4.56
N ASP A 244 -8.19 -14.58 -5.37
CA ASP A 244 -8.14 -14.52 -6.82
C ASP A 244 -9.07 -13.44 -7.37
N ASN A 245 -8.50 -12.48 -8.09
CA ASN A 245 -9.23 -11.44 -8.81
C ASN A 245 -8.68 -11.30 -10.24
N ASP A 246 -8.03 -12.35 -10.76
CA ASP A 246 -7.46 -12.36 -12.10
C ASP A 246 -8.51 -12.77 -13.15
N ARG A 247 -8.13 -12.74 -14.44
CA ARG A 247 -9.03 -13.07 -15.56
C ARG A 247 -8.78 -14.48 -16.12
N TYR A 248 -8.02 -15.30 -15.41
CA TYR A 248 -7.66 -16.64 -15.81
C TYR A 248 -8.63 -17.68 -15.25
N LEU A 249 -9.73 -17.92 -15.97
CA LEU A 249 -10.80 -18.83 -15.54
C LEU A 249 -10.37 -20.29 -15.27
N GLN A 250 -9.21 -20.71 -15.75
CA GLN A 250 -8.73 -22.09 -15.65
C GLN A 250 -7.85 -22.35 -14.41
N GLY A 251 -7.50 -21.32 -13.65
CA GLY A 251 -6.59 -21.45 -12.52
C GLY A 251 -6.46 -20.18 -11.72
N ASN A 252 -5.31 -20.01 -11.07
CA ASN A 252 -5.00 -18.82 -10.28
C ASN A 252 -3.55 -18.42 -10.55
N CYS A 253 -3.38 -17.27 -11.19
CA CYS A 253 -2.06 -16.81 -11.62
C CYS A 253 -1.16 -16.49 -10.42
N ALA A 254 -1.71 -16.01 -9.30
CA ALA A 254 -0.92 -15.75 -8.10
C ALA A 254 -0.35 -17.04 -7.47
N VAL A 255 -1.09 -18.16 -7.56
CA VAL A 255 -0.61 -19.48 -7.13
C VAL A 255 0.47 -20.01 -8.06
N GLU A 256 0.25 -19.94 -9.38
CA GLU A 256 1.23 -20.40 -10.38
C GLU A 256 2.53 -19.58 -10.33
N ASN A 257 2.41 -18.27 -10.14
CA ASN A 257 3.53 -17.33 -10.15
C ASN A 257 4.16 -17.07 -8.78
N MET A 258 3.62 -17.64 -7.71
CA MET A 258 4.16 -17.56 -6.34
C MET A 258 4.42 -16.12 -5.87
N GLY A 259 3.51 -15.20 -6.18
CA GLY A 259 3.63 -13.78 -5.84
C GLY A 259 2.32 -13.04 -6.02
N GLY A 260 2.09 -11.98 -5.23
CA GLY A 260 0.94 -11.11 -5.37
C GLY A 260 1.18 -10.04 -6.43
N TRP A 261 0.22 -9.84 -7.33
CA TRP A 261 0.35 -8.90 -8.45
C TRP A 261 -1.01 -8.54 -9.07
N TRP A 262 -1.00 -7.57 -9.99
CA TRP A 262 -2.15 -7.21 -10.83
C TRP A 262 -2.28 -8.14 -12.03
N TYR A 263 -2.63 -9.41 -11.78
CA TYR A 263 -2.74 -10.41 -12.84
C TYR A 263 -3.98 -10.20 -13.74
N ASN A 264 -3.81 -10.47 -15.03
CA ASN A 264 -4.87 -10.58 -16.04
C ASN A 264 -5.10 -12.07 -16.36
N ARG A 265 -4.86 -12.53 -17.60
CA ARG A 265 -4.59 -13.95 -17.89
C ARG A 265 -3.12 -14.23 -17.59
N CYS A 266 -2.79 -14.00 -16.32
CA CYS A 266 -1.46 -13.91 -15.74
C CYS A 266 -0.75 -12.58 -16.03
N HIS A 267 0.37 -12.55 -16.75
CA HIS A 267 1.18 -11.33 -16.79
C HIS A 267 2.04 -11.23 -18.04
N ALA A 268 2.37 -9.99 -18.40
CA ALA A 268 3.51 -9.64 -19.25
C ALA A 268 4.72 -9.13 -18.42
N ALA A 269 4.51 -8.81 -17.15
CA ALA A 269 5.54 -8.38 -16.22
C ALA A 269 5.18 -8.86 -14.82
N ASN A 270 6.15 -9.37 -14.07
CA ASN A 270 5.93 -9.76 -12.69
C ASN A 270 7.18 -9.44 -11.87
N LEU A 271 7.17 -8.31 -11.16
CA LEU A 271 8.31 -7.91 -10.34
C LEU A 271 8.29 -8.56 -8.94
N ASN A 272 7.17 -9.19 -8.58
CA ASN A 272 6.96 -9.87 -7.31
C ASN A 272 7.14 -11.39 -7.40
N GLY A 273 7.50 -11.90 -8.59
CA GLY A 273 7.75 -13.31 -8.81
C GLY A 273 8.93 -13.86 -8.00
N LYS A 274 9.14 -15.17 -8.14
CA LYS A 274 10.22 -15.90 -7.49
C LYS A 274 11.58 -15.41 -7.99
N PHE A 275 12.48 -15.20 -7.04
CA PHE A 275 13.82 -14.68 -7.35
C PHE A 275 14.75 -15.80 -7.83
N TYR A 276 14.93 -15.95 -9.13
CA TYR A 276 15.90 -16.89 -9.70
C TYR A 276 17.26 -16.21 -9.88
N ARG A 277 18.30 -16.78 -9.27
CA ARG A 277 19.67 -16.28 -9.40
C ARG A 277 20.26 -16.68 -10.74
N GLY A 278 21.02 -15.77 -11.36
CA GLY A 278 21.74 -16.04 -12.61
C GLY A 278 20.97 -15.74 -13.90
N GLY A 279 19.76 -15.19 -13.81
CA GLY A 279 19.02 -14.71 -14.98
C GLY A 279 18.13 -15.80 -15.55
N LYS A 280 18.64 -16.56 -16.51
CA LYS A 280 17.88 -17.61 -17.18
C LYS A 280 17.49 -18.71 -16.18
N TYR A 281 16.24 -19.16 -16.25
CA TYR A 281 15.74 -20.21 -15.36
C TYR A 281 14.80 -21.17 -16.11
N THR A 282 14.66 -22.36 -15.55
CA THR A 282 13.71 -23.39 -16.01
C THR A 282 12.79 -23.74 -14.84
N ALA A 283 11.49 -23.68 -15.08
CA ALA A 283 10.46 -23.99 -14.09
C ALA A 283 9.18 -24.46 -14.79
N LYS A 284 8.18 -24.89 -14.01
CA LYS A 284 6.88 -25.31 -14.56
C LYS A 284 6.12 -24.13 -15.20
N HIS A 285 6.25 -22.95 -14.60
CA HIS A 285 5.63 -21.70 -15.04
C HIS A 285 6.72 -20.63 -15.13
N ASP A 286 6.47 -19.55 -15.87
CA ASP A 286 7.33 -18.37 -16.02
C ASP A 286 7.20 -17.41 -14.81
N ASN A 287 7.40 -17.97 -13.63
CA ASN A 287 7.14 -17.34 -12.33
C ASN A 287 8.32 -16.52 -11.77
N GLY A 288 9.26 -16.11 -12.62
CA GLY A 288 10.42 -15.32 -12.21
C GLY A 288 10.11 -13.84 -11.95
N VAL A 289 11.15 -13.07 -11.60
CA VAL A 289 11.09 -11.60 -11.61
C VAL A 289 11.24 -11.10 -13.05
N VAL A 290 10.16 -10.93 -13.81
CA VAL A 290 10.20 -10.81 -15.27
C VAL A 290 9.70 -9.47 -15.79
N TRP A 291 10.28 -9.05 -16.93
CA TRP A 291 9.81 -7.94 -17.75
C TRP A 291 9.90 -8.35 -19.23
N SER A 292 8.79 -8.83 -19.79
CA SER A 292 8.78 -9.56 -21.07
C SER A 292 9.36 -8.76 -22.23
N THR A 293 9.04 -7.48 -22.32
CA THR A 293 9.49 -6.60 -23.42
C THR A 293 10.98 -6.26 -23.38
N TRP A 294 11.71 -6.66 -22.33
CA TRP A 294 13.16 -6.45 -22.24
C TRP A 294 13.98 -7.74 -22.26
N ARG A 295 13.68 -8.69 -21.35
CA ARG A 295 14.44 -9.95 -21.22
C ARG A 295 13.63 -11.21 -21.49
N GLY A 296 12.34 -11.07 -21.81
CA GLY A 296 11.42 -12.18 -21.98
C GLY A 296 10.97 -12.82 -20.65
N PHE A 297 10.17 -13.87 -20.77
CA PHE A 297 9.52 -14.55 -19.63
C PHE A 297 10.45 -15.49 -18.86
N TRP A 298 11.49 -16.04 -19.50
CA TRP A 298 12.39 -17.03 -18.90
C TRP A 298 13.71 -16.44 -18.40
N TYR A 299 13.70 -15.16 -18.04
CA TYR A 299 14.83 -14.45 -17.45
C TYR A 299 14.39 -13.66 -16.22
N SER A 300 14.87 -14.07 -15.04
CA SER A 300 14.61 -13.37 -13.78
C SER A 300 15.63 -12.25 -13.58
N LEU A 301 15.15 -11.02 -13.42
CA LEU A 301 15.96 -9.84 -13.21
C LEU A 301 16.71 -9.88 -11.87
N ARG A 302 17.86 -9.20 -11.84
CA ARG A 302 18.73 -9.12 -10.66
C ARG A 302 18.29 -8.01 -9.70
N HIS A 303 17.88 -6.87 -10.25
CA HIS A 303 17.39 -5.73 -9.49
C HIS A 303 16.09 -5.22 -10.08
N THR A 304 15.13 -4.90 -9.20
CA THR A 304 13.93 -4.13 -9.57
C THR A 304 13.66 -3.12 -8.48
N SER A 305 13.22 -1.92 -8.87
CA SER A 305 12.76 -0.90 -7.93
C SER A 305 11.56 -0.19 -8.55
N MET A 306 10.43 -0.18 -7.86
CA MET A 306 9.27 0.63 -8.23
C MET A 306 9.25 1.86 -7.32
N LYS A 307 9.19 3.05 -7.89
CA LYS A 307 9.23 4.31 -7.14
C LYS A 307 8.35 5.38 -7.74
N VAL A 308 7.76 6.19 -6.87
CA VAL A 308 6.73 7.17 -7.22
C VAL A 308 7.18 8.59 -6.90
N ARG A 309 6.74 9.54 -7.71
CA ARG A 309 7.00 10.97 -7.55
C ARG A 309 5.85 11.78 -8.15
N PRO A 310 5.51 12.98 -7.62
CA PRO A 310 4.56 13.86 -8.29
C PRO A 310 5.01 14.21 -9.71
N THR A 311 4.04 14.39 -10.61
CA THR A 311 4.31 14.83 -11.99
C THR A 311 4.81 16.27 -12.01
N ALA A 312 4.18 17.14 -11.22
CA ALA A 312 4.57 18.54 -11.04
C ALA A 312 5.75 18.70 -10.06
N PHE A 313 6.79 17.88 -10.21
CA PHE A 313 8.02 18.01 -9.42
C PHE A 313 8.99 18.94 -10.15
N MET A 314 9.33 20.06 -9.51
CA MET A 314 10.33 20.98 -10.06
C MET A 314 11.71 20.55 -9.58
N ASP A 315 12.41 19.77 -10.40
CA ASP A 315 13.86 19.71 -10.30
C ASP A 315 14.35 21.16 -10.49
N SER A 316 15.05 21.74 -9.51
CA SER A 316 15.68 23.05 -9.69
C SER A 316 16.77 23.06 -10.78
N GLN A 317 16.89 21.97 -11.55
CA GLN A 317 17.35 21.97 -12.93
C GLN A 317 16.15 21.97 -13.88
N GLY A 318 15.59 23.14 -14.14
CA GLY A 318 14.72 23.31 -15.29
C GLY A 318 15.47 23.05 -16.59
N SER A 319 14.82 22.32 -17.50
CA SER A 319 15.07 22.24 -18.96
C SER A 319 16.16 21.30 -19.49
N GLY A 320 15.71 20.27 -20.22
CA GLY A 320 16.08 20.07 -21.63
C GLY A 320 17.45 19.48 -22.00
N ALA A 321 17.42 18.63 -23.03
CA ALA A 321 18.54 18.03 -23.75
C ALA A 321 19.28 16.88 -23.04
N GLY A 322 18.99 15.67 -23.51
CA GLY A 322 19.96 14.58 -23.44
C GLY A 322 21.27 15.00 -24.12
N PRO A 323 22.42 14.48 -23.70
CA PRO A 323 23.67 14.74 -24.39
C PRO A 323 23.62 14.11 -25.78
N ASN A 324 23.70 14.97 -26.81
CA ASN A 324 24.19 14.58 -28.13
C ASN A 324 25.65 14.18 -28.00
N ILE A 325 25.97 12.89 -28.11
CA ILE A 325 27.06 12.31 -28.93
C ILE A 325 26.61 10.90 -29.34
#